data_AF-A0A944ZKS6-F1
#
_entry.id   AF-A0A944ZKS6-F1
#
_cell.length_a   1.000
_cell.length_b   1.000
_cell.length_c   1.000
_cell.angle_alpha   90.00
_cell.angle_beta   90.00
_cell.angle_gamma   90.00
#
_symmetry.space_group_name_H-M   'P 1'
#
loop_
_entity.id
_entity.type
_entity.pdbx_description
1 polymer ?
#
loop_
_entity_poly.entity_id
_entity_poly.type
_entity_poly.pdbx_seq_one_letter_code
_entity_poly.pdbx_strand_id
1 'polypeptide(L)'
;FNFFIAAILIQLSHVFDCMDGQMARYRKTTTASGSYFDRVSDQLQVTIWFASVAYADFLQSGKILPIILAFIGVALYSLRGYVKYVAIHVKMTQNSQYLQNMEHLVQTNKKQIAAGFGFGFLANLKWFIVEQRKILLFNEGVLIFMLSLSLVLNELTLMLWVFFVSQLFWGLYRSWEQGRKIDLNHHSTIVK
;
A
#
# COMPACT_ATOMS: atom_id res chain seq x y z
N PHE A 1 7.73 -1.63 28.78
CA PHE A 1 8.36 -2.87 28.26
C PHE A 1 7.53 -3.57 27.19
N ASN A 2 6.21 -3.76 27.38
CA ASN A 2 5.35 -4.47 26.40
C ASN A 2 5.26 -3.83 25.00
N PHE A 3 5.30 -2.49 24.90
CA PHE A 3 5.20 -1.79 23.60
C PHE A 3 6.41 -1.99 22.69
N PHE A 4 7.62 -2.16 23.25
CA PHE A 4 8.84 -2.43 22.49
C PHE A 4 8.81 -3.82 21.85
N ILE A 5 8.32 -4.82 22.61
CA ILE A 5 8.15 -6.19 22.12
C ILE A 5 7.09 -6.22 21.02
N ALA A 6 5.98 -5.48 21.18
CA ALA A 6 4.95 -5.36 20.15
C ALA A 6 5.50 -4.74 18.85
N ALA A 7 6.28 -3.67 18.93
CA ALA A 7 6.91 -3.04 17.77
C ALA A 7 7.86 -4.00 17.02
N ILE A 8 8.66 -4.77 17.76
CA ILE A 8 9.58 -5.78 17.18
C ILE A 8 8.77 -6.91 16.53
N LEU A 9 7.73 -7.43 17.19
CA LEU A 9 6.90 -8.51 16.66
C LEU A 9 6.18 -8.10 15.36
N ILE A 10 5.65 -6.88 15.32
CA ILE A 10 4.94 -6.35 14.14
C ILE A 10 5.92 -6.23 12.95
N GLN A 11 7.13 -5.72 13.21
CA GLN A 11 8.15 -5.60 12.16
C GLN A 11 8.60 -6.98 11.67
N LEU A 12 8.76 -7.95 12.58
CA LEU A 12 9.14 -9.32 12.26
C LEU A 12 8.06 -10.01 11.42
N SER A 13 6.79 -9.86 11.80
CA SER A 13 5.63 -10.41 11.08
C SER A 13 5.59 -9.92 9.64
N HIS A 14 5.75 -8.60 9.43
CA HIS A 14 5.75 -8.02 8.10
C HIS A 14 6.94 -8.48 7.24
N VAL A 15 8.12 -8.71 7.84
CA VAL A 15 9.26 -9.27 7.10
C VAL A 15 8.96 -10.70 6.63
N PHE A 16 8.32 -11.51 7.45
CA PHE A 16 7.93 -12.88 7.08
C PHE A 16 6.88 -12.90 5.96
N ASP A 17 5.89 -12.01 6.01
CA ASP A 17 4.83 -11.81 5.02
C ASP A 17 5.34 -11.25 3.68
N CYS A 18 6.46 -10.52 3.71
CA CYS A 18 7.15 -10.16 2.48
C CYS A 18 8.02 -11.30 1.93
N MET A 19 8.50 -12.20 2.81
CA MET A 19 9.45 -13.26 2.44
C MET A 19 8.77 -14.44 1.76
N ASP A 20 7.59 -14.86 2.20
CA ASP A 20 6.84 -15.96 1.59
C ASP A 20 6.36 -15.60 0.17
N GLY A 21 5.92 -14.37 -0.06
CA GLY A 21 5.57 -13.84 -1.37
C GLY A 21 6.78 -13.79 -2.33
N GLN A 22 7.96 -13.43 -1.83
CA GLN A 22 9.20 -13.46 -2.63
C GLN A 22 9.69 -14.89 -2.87
N MET A 23 9.54 -15.79 -1.90
CA MET A 23 9.92 -17.20 -2.02
C MET A 23 9.03 -17.94 -3.03
N ALA A 24 7.73 -17.64 -3.09
CA ALA A 24 6.81 -18.17 -4.10
C ALA A 24 7.19 -17.71 -5.52
N ARG A 25 7.61 -16.44 -5.69
CA ARG A 25 8.14 -15.93 -6.97
C ARG A 25 9.46 -16.57 -7.35
N TYR A 26 10.35 -16.77 -6.38
CA TYR A 26 11.64 -17.42 -6.59
C TYR A 26 11.47 -18.88 -7.04
N ARG A 27 10.50 -19.61 -6.48
CA ARG A 27 10.19 -21.00 -6.86
C ARG A 27 9.30 -21.12 -8.11
N LYS A 28 8.83 -20.01 -8.70
CA LYS A 28 7.85 -19.98 -9.80
C LYS A 28 6.54 -20.73 -9.49
N THR A 29 6.23 -20.95 -8.22
CA THR A 29 5.01 -21.63 -7.76
C THR A 29 3.91 -20.64 -7.39
N THR A 30 3.86 -19.49 -8.07
CA THR A 30 2.84 -18.47 -7.80
C THR A 30 1.49 -18.95 -8.34
N THR A 31 0.52 -19.16 -7.45
CA THR A 31 -0.85 -19.52 -7.82
C THR A 31 -1.76 -18.28 -7.80
N ALA A 32 -2.77 -18.25 -8.68
CA ALA A 32 -3.75 -17.17 -8.72
C ALA A 32 -4.55 -17.06 -7.41
N SER A 33 -4.88 -18.20 -6.80
CA SER A 33 -5.54 -18.27 -5.49
C SER A 33 -4.64 -17.73 -4.37
N GLY A 34 -3.35 -18.09 -4.36
CA GLY A 34 -2.38 -17.58 -3.38
C GLY A 34 -2.29 -16.05 -3.41
N SER A 35 -2.14 -15.46 -4.61
CA SER A 35 -2.10 -14.00 -4.76
C SER A 35 -3.42 -13.30 -4.38
N TYR A 36 -4.55 -14.00 -4.44
CA TYR A 36 -5.83 -13.45 -3.99
C TYR A 36 -5.89 -13.42 -2.46
N PHE A 37 -5.58 -14.54 -1.80
CA PHE A 37 -5.61 -14.62 -0.35
C PHE A 37 -4.61 -13.67 0.31
N ASP A 38 -3.39 -13.56 -0.24
CA ASP A 38 -2.35 -12.58 0.14
C ASP A 38 -2.93 -11.15 0.28
N ARG A 39 -3.61 -10.66 -0.76
CA ARG A 39 -4.22 -9.32 -0.75
C ARG A 39 -5.39 -9.17 0.21
N VAL A 40 -6.11 -10.27 0.48
CA VAL A 40 -7.23 -10.26 1.43
C VAL A 40 -6.69 -10.26 2.85
N SER A 41 -5.64 -11.05 3.14
CA SER A 41 -4.96 -11.06 4.43
C SER A 41 -4.33 -9.70 4.73
N ASP A 42 -3.67 -9.06 3.76
CA ASP A 42 -3.13 -7.70 3.89
C ASP A 42 -4.20 -6.70 4.39
N GLN A 43 -5.35 -6.70 3.72
CA GLN A 43 -6.46 -5.79 4.05
C GLN A 43 -7.03 -6.06 5.46
N LEU A 44 -7.15 -7.33 5.83
CA LEU A 44 -7.61 -7.73 7.17
C LEU A 44 -6.58 -7.37 8.24
N GLN A 45 -5.31 -7.60 7.97
CA GLN A 45 -4.20 -7.31 8.87
C GLN A 45 -4.13 -5.82 9.20
N VAL A 46 -4.18 -4.96 8.18
CA VAL A 46 -4.25 -3.49 8.38
C VAL A 46 -5.46 -3.12 9.22
N THR A 47 -6.64 -3.66 8.91
CA THR A 47 -7.88 -3.35 9.65
C THR A 47 -7.76 -3.72 11.13
N ILE A 48 -7.27 -4.93 11.43
CA ILE A 48 -7.13 -5.43 12.80
C ILE A 48 -6.10 -4.60 13.57
N TRP A 49 -4.96 -4.27 12.97
CA TRP A 49 -3.92 -3.49 13.63
C TRP A 49 -4.37 -2.06 13.97
N PHE A 50 -4.99 -1.35 13.02
CA PHE A 50 -5.47 0.00 13.28
C PHE A 50 -6.64 0.02 14.28
N ALA A 51 -7.53 -0.97 14.24
CA ALA A 51 -8.57 -1.13 15.26
C ALA A 51 -7.98 -1.39 16.65
N SER A 52 -6.97 -2.28 16.75
CA SER A 52 -6.30 -2.60 18.01
C SER A 52 -5.59 -1.39 18.60
N VAL A 53 -4.87 -0.62 17.77
CA VAL A 53 -4.17 0.59 18.21
C VAL A 53 -5.15 1.67 18.67
N ALA A 54 -6.23 1.90 17.93
CA ALA A 54 -7.24 2.88 18.33
C ALA A 54 -7.94 2.50 19.63
N TYR A 55 -8.21 1.21 19.84
CA TYR A 55 -8.77 0.71 21.09
C TYR A 55 -7.78 0.86 22.26
N ALA A 56 -6.50 0.57 22.03
CA ALA A 56 -5.46 0.76 23.04
C ALA A 56 -5.28 2.25 23.43
N ASP A 57 -5.36 3.17 22.46
CA ASP A 57 -5.30 4.61 22.70
C ASP A 57 -6.56 5.13 23.40
N PHE A 58 -7.73 4.58 23.09
CA PHE A 58 -8.98 4.86 23.79
C PHE A 58 -8.90 4.48 25.27
N LEU A 59 -8.37 3.30 25.59
CA LEU A 59 -8.20 2.86 26.98
C LEU A 59 -7.24 3.75 27.78
N GLN A 60 -6.21 4.31 27.12
CA GLN A 60 -5.23 5.18 27.78
C GLN A 60 -5.72 6.63 27.93
N SER A 61 -6.35 7.17 26.90
CA SER A 61 -6.73 8.59 26.84
C SER A 61 -8.16 8.88 27.28
N GLY A 62 -9.04 7.86 27.27
CA GLY A 62 -10.48 8.00 27.48
C GLY A 62 -11.22 8.77 26.37
N LYS A 63 -10.53 9.15 25.27
CA LYS A 63 -11.09 9.94 24.18
C LYS A 63 -11.53 9.03 23.05
N ILE A 64 -12.73 9.25 22.50
CA ILE A 64 -13.26 8.47 21.37
C ILE A 64 -12.63 8.82 20.01
N LEU A 65 -11.90 9.93 19.94
CA LEU A 65 -11.30 10.47 18.71
C LEU A 65 -10.41 9.45 17.95
N PRO A 66 -9.53 8.67 18.60
CA PRO A 66 -8.69 7.66 17.93
C PRO A 66 -9.50 6.60 17.18
N ILE A 67 -10.65 6.19 17.73
CA ILE A 67 -11.54 5.19 17.12
C ILE A 67 -12.15 5.75 15.83
N ILE A 68 -12.65 6.99 15.87
CA ILE A 68 -13.23 7.65 14.71
C ILE A 68 -12.16 7.82 13.60
N LEU A 69 -10.96 8.26 13.97
CA LEU A 69 -9.85 8.42 13.01
C LEU A 69 -9.45 7.10 12.35
N ALA A 70 -9.28 6.04 13.14
CA ALA A 70 -8.94 4.72 12.60
C ALA A 70 -10.05 4.17 11.70
N PHE A 71 -11.32 4.31 12.10
CA PHE A 71 -12.45 3.85 11.31
C PHE A 71 -12.50 4.54 9.94
N ILE A 72 -12.45 5.88 9.92
CA ILE A 72 -12.48 6.63 8.66
C ILE A 72 -11.22 6.35 7.83
N GLY A 73 -10.04 6.25 8.46
CA GLY A 73 -8.80 5.92 7.78
C GLY A 73 -8.84 4.55 7.09
N VAL A 74 -9.36 3.51 7.76
CA VAL A 74 -9.52 2.17 7.18
C VAL A 74 -10.58 2.16 6.07
N ALA A 75 -11.66 2.93 6.22
CA ALA A 75 -12.67 3.08 5.17
C ALA A 75 -12.08 3.71 3.89
N LEU A 76 -11.27 4.77 4.04
CA LEU A 76 -10.57 5.42 2.94
C LEU A 76 -9.49 4.51 2.31
N TYR A 77 -8.79 3.74 3.13
CA TYR A 77 -7.84 2.72 2.66
C TYR A 77 -8.55 1.65 1.80
N SER A 78 -9.71 1.17 2.25
CA SER A 78 -10.55 0.22 1.50
C SER A 78 -11.06 0.84 0.19
N LEU A 79 -11.48 2.11 0.23
CA LEU A 79 -11.91 2.85 -0.96
C LEU A 79 -10.80 2.94 -2.00
N ARG A 80 -9.55 3.20 -1.59
CA ARG A 80 -8.38 3.20 -2.49
C ARG A 80 -8.21 1.86 -3.21
N GLY A 81 -8.41 0.74 -2.50
CA GLY A 81 -8.39 -0.61 -3.08
C GLY A 81 -9.54 -0.83 -4.07
N TYR A 82 -10.75 -0.43 -3.67
CA TYR A 82 -11.96 -0.56 -4.48
C TYR A 82 -11.90 0.24 -5.78
N VAL A 83 -11.51 1.51 -5.73
CA VAL A 83 -11.35 2.39 -6.90
C VAL A 83 -10.37 1.77 -7.91
N LYS A 84 -9.28 1.18 -7.43
CA LYS A 84 -8.32 0.46 -8.29
C LYS A 84 -8.99 -0.72 -8.98
N TYR A 85 -9.77 -1.51 -8.26
CA TYR A 85 -10.48 -2.67 -8.81
C TYR A 85 -11.53 -2.25 -9.84
N VAL A 86 -12.39 -1.27 -9.51
CA VAL A 86 -13.40 -0.72 -10.41
C VAL A 86 -12.77 -0.20 -11.70
N ALA A 87 -11.68 0.56 -11.59
CA ALA A 87 -11.01 1.10 -12.76
C ALA A 87 -10.39 0.03 -13.66
N ILE A 88 -9.87 -1.05 -13.07
CA ILE A 88 -9.39 -2.21 -13.84
C ILE A 88 -10.57 -2.89 -14.52
N HIS A 89 -11.68 -3.11 -13.81
CA HIS A 89 -12.87 -3.73 -14.36
C HIS A 89 -13.45 -2.93 -15.54
N VAL A 90 -13.65 -1.62 -15.38
CA VAL A 90 -14.13 -0.73 -16.45
C VAL A 90 -13.22 -0.79 -17.68
N LYS A 91 -11.89 -0.78 -17.49
CA LYS A 91 -10.95 -0.88 -18.61
C LYS A 91 -10.94 -2.25 -19.27
N MET A 92 -11.16 -3.34 -18.53
CA MET A 92 -11.32 -4.68 -19.10
C MET A 92 -12.62 -4.79 -19.91
N THR A 93 -13.72 -4.19 -19.43
CA THR A 93 -14.99 -4.15 -20.17
C THR A 93 -14.85 -3.37 -21.48
N GLN A 94 -14.08 -2.27 -21.47
CA GLN A 94 -13.80 -1.49 -22.69
C GLN A 94 -12.80 -2.16 -23.63
N ASN A 95 -11.82 -2.90 -23.10
CA ASN A 95 -10.78 -3.54 -23.89
C ASN A 95 -10.38 -4.90 -23.28
N SER A 96 -10.79 -5.99 -23.94
CA SER A 96 -10.45 -7.37 -23.53
C SER A 96 -8.93 -7.63 -23.50
N GLN A 97 -8.15 -6.93 -24.32
CA GLN A 97 -6.69 -7.03 -24.34
C GLN A 97 -5.99 -6.10 -23.33
N TYR A 98 -6.72 -5.36 -22.50
CA TYR A 98 -6.13 -4.43 -21.53
C TYR A 98 -5.12 -5.10 -20.61
N LEU A 99 -5.41 -6.31 -20.11
CA LEU A 99 -4.50 -7.05 -19.24
C LEU A 99 -3.21 -7.46 -19.96
N GLN A 100 -3.31 -7.99 -21.18
CA GLN A 100 -2.16 -8.38 -21.99
C GLN A 100 -1.26 -7.18 -22.32
N ASN A 101 -1.87 -6.05 -22.69
CA ASN A 101 -1.15 -4.80 -22.94
C ASN A 101 -0.46 -4.29 -21.66
N MET A 102 -1.12 -4.39 -20.50
CA MET A 102 -0.51 -3.98 -19.24
C MET A 102 0.65 -4.90 -18.84
N GLU A 103 0.52 -6.21 -19.01
CA GLU A 103 1.60 -7.17 -18.77
C GLU A 103 2.79 -6.92 -19.69
N HIS A 104 2.54 -6.69 -20.99
CA HIS A 104 3.59 -6.38 -21.96
C HIS A 104 4.28 -5.05 -21.63
N LEU A 105 3.54 -4.02 -21.22
CA LEU A 105 4.09 -2.75 -20.73
C LEU A 105 4.93 -2.94 -19.46
N VAL A 106 4.50 -3.76 -18.51
CA VAL A 106 5.28 -4.04 -17.28
C VAL A 106 6.56 -4.80 -17.61
N GLN A 107 6.53 -5.73 -18.56
CA GLN A 107 7.72 -6.47 -18.99
C GLN A 107 8.70 -5.60 -19.77
N THR A 108 8.21 -4.78 -20.71
CA THR A 108 9.05 -3.86 -21.50
C THR A 108 9.62 -2.71 -20.67
N ASN A 109 8.87 -2.23 -19.68
CA ASN A 109 9.27 -1.13 -18.80
C ASN A 109 9.90 -1.63 -17.48
N LYS A 110 10.23 -2.92 -17.40
CA LYS A 110 10.99 -3.51 -16.29
C LYS A 110 12.39 -2.91 -16.33
N LYS A 111 12.57 -1.79 -15.61
CA LYS A 111 13.83 -1.04 -15.53
C LYS A 111 14.97 -2.03 -15.28
N GLN A 112 15.95 -2.03 -16.18
CA GLN A 112 17.22 -2.70 -15.96
C GLN A 112 17.78 -2.24 -14.60
N ILE A 113 18.30 -3.20 -13.84
CA ILE A 113 18.85 -2.98 -12.50
C ILE A 113 20.01 -1.98 -12.63
N ALA A 114 19.77 -0.73 -12.21
CA ALA A 114 20.74 0.37 -12.33
C ALA A 114 21.62 0.53 -11.08
N ALA A 115 21.55 -0.42 -10.13
CA ALA A 115 22.27 -0.41 -8.87
C ALA A 115 22.67 -1.83 -8.46
N GLY A 116 23.91 -2.00 -8.02
CA GLY A 116 24.49 -3.31 -7.69
C GLY A 116 26.00 -3.22 -7.44
N PHE A 117 26.60 -4.36 -7.06
CA PHE A 117 28.06 -4.48 -6.88
C PHE A 117 28.75 -4.26 -8.23
N GLY A 118 29.37 -3.09 -8.42
CA GLY A 118 29.97 -2.65 -9.69
C GLY A 118 29.53 -1.26 -10.17
N PHE A 119 28.47 -0.67 -9.59
CA PHE A 119 28.05 0.70 -9.89
C PHE A 119 28.67 1.72 -8.91
N GLY A 120 28.98 2.93 -9.40
CA GLY A 120 29.59 4.00 -8.59
C GLY A 120 28.68 4.47 -7.44
N PHE A 121 29.28 4.91 -6.33
CA PHE A 121 28.55 5.32 -5.12
C PHE A 121 27.44 6.34 -5.39
N LEU A 122 27.71 7.36 -6.21
CA LEU A 122 26.72 8.37 -6.61
C LEU A 122 25.57 7.81 -7.44
N ALA A 123 25.82 6.80 -8.28
CA ALA A 123 24.79 6.13 -9.06
C ALA A 123 23.88 5.29 -8.15
N ASN A 124 24.46 4.56 -7.19
CA ASN A 124 23.71 3.83 -6.18
C ASN A 124 22.90 4.77 -5.28
N LEU A 125 23.44 5.93 -4.90
CA LEU A 125 22.76 6.90 -4.03
C LEU A 125 21.61 7.60 -4.77
N LYS A 126 21.81 7.98 -6.05
CA LYS A 126 20.75 8.55 -6.88
C LYS A 126 19.65 7.52 -7.16
N TRP A 127 20.01 6.28 -7.46
CA TRP A 127 19.05 5.18 -7.60
C TRP A 127 18.29 4.98 -6.30
N PHE A 128 18.97 4.95 -5.15
CA PHE A 128 18.35 4.81 -3.84
C PHE A 128 17.33 5.92 -3.59
N ILE A 129 17.69 7.20 -3.77
CA ILE A 129 16.77 8.34 -3.60
C ILE A 129 15.54 8.24 -4.52
N VAL A 130 15.73 7.84 -5.78
CA VAL A 130 14.62 7.67 -6.73
C VAL A 130 13.73 6.49 -6.35
N GLU A 131 14.31 5.40 -5.86
CA GLU A 131 13.59 4.22 -5.41
C GLU A 131 12.85 4.48 -4.08
N GLN A 132 13.42 5.29 -3.19
CA GLN A 132 12.76 5.73 -1.94
C GLN A 132 11.48 6.54 -2.22
N ARG A 133 11.31 7.17 -3.39
CA ARG A 133 10.01 7.81 -3.74
C ARG A 133 8.85 6.80 -3.76
N LYS A 134 9.11 5.49 -3.88
CA LYS A 134 8.06 4.46 -3.76
C LYS A 134 7.54 4.32 -2.32
N ILE A 135 8.29 4.77 -1.32
CA ILE A 135 7.87 4.81 0.09
C ILE A 135 6.82 5.92 0.29
N LEU A 136 6.90 7.02 -0.47
CA LEU A 136 5.91 8.11 -0.43
C LEU A 136 4.52 7.69 -0.96
N LEU A 137 4.39 6.52 -1.60
CA LEU A 137 3.10 5.96 -2.02
C LEU A 137 2.26 5.39 -0.86
N PHE A 138 2.74 5.53 0.39
CA PHE A 138 2.10 5.02 1.61
C PHE A 138 1.62 3.58 1.37
N ASN A 139 2.59 2.71 1.09
CA ASN A 139 2.35 1.28 1.00
C ASN A 139 2.23 0.70 2.40
N GLU A 140 1.68 -0.50 2.50
CA GLU A 140 1.45 -1.23 3.74
C GLU A 140 2.68 -1.25 4.67
N GLY A 141 3.87 -1.57 4.15
CA GLY A 141 5.10 -1.54 4.95
C GLY A 141 5.44 -0.20 5.60
N VAL A 142 5.02 0.94 5.01
CA VAL A 142 5.21 2.28 5.61
C VAL A 142 4.24 2.50 6.76
N LEU A 143 3.00 2.04 6.62
CA LEU A 143 2.00 2.11 7.68
C LEU A 143 2.44 1.28 8.89
N ILE A 144 2.97 0.09 8.64
CA ILE A 144 3.43 -0.84 9.66
C ILE A 144 4.65 -0.28 10.38
N PHE A 145 5.60 0.31 9.63
CA PHE A 145 6.73 1.01 10.20
C PHE A 145 6.32 2.23 11.04
N MET A 146 5.36 3.04 10.55
CA MET A 146 4.85 4.18 11.31
C MET A 146 4.12 3.72 12.58
N LEU A 147 3.39 2.61 12.51
CA LEU A 147 2.67 2.03 13.63
C LEU A 147 3.63 1.49 14.70
N SER A 148 4.70 0.80 14.28
CA SER A 148 5.75 0.34 15.20
C SER A 148 6.50 1.50 15.85
N LEU A 149 6.84 2.55 15.09
CA LEU A 149 7.46 3.77 15.62
C LEU A 149 6.56 4.50 16.62
N SER A 150 5.27 4.60 16.31
CA SER A 150 4.28 5.24 17.18
C SER A 150 4.09 4.52 18.52
N LEU A 151 4.12 3.18 18.50
CA LEU A 151 4.11 2.35 19.72
C LEU A 151 5.37 2.58 20.57
N VAL A 152 6.54 2.79 19.95
CA VAL A 152 7.79 3.09 20.67
C VAL A 152 7.75 4.48 21.28
N LEU A 153 7.20 5.47 20.57
CA LEU A 153 7.10 6.85 21.02
C LEU A 153 5.92 7.09 21.97
N ASN A 154 5.03 6.09 22.14
CA ASN A 154 3.77 6.18 22.89
C ASN A 154 2.84 7.31 22.41
N GLU A 155 2.93 7.67 21.13
CA GLU A 155 2.17 8.76 20.50
C GLU A 155 1.24 8.17 19.43
N LEU A 156 0.26 7.38 19.88
CA LEU A 156 -0.68 6.64 19.03
C LEU A 156 -1.63 7.58 18.28
N THR A 157 -2.11 8.63 18.94
CA THR A 157 -3.01 9.61 18.35
C THR A 157 -2.37 10.35 17.17
N LEU A 158 -1.08 10.74 17.27
CA LEU A 158 -0.37 11.42 16.18
C LEU A 158 -0.23 10.53 14.94
N MET A 159 0.03 9.24 15.13
CA MET A 159 0.12 8.28 14.02
C MET A 159 -1.22 8.08 13.32
N LEU A 160 -2.32 8.00 14.08
CA LEU A 160 -3.67 7.93 13.52
C LEU A 160 -4.02 9.16 12.69
N TRP A 161 -3.57 10.35 13.10
CA TRP A 161 -3.72 11.57 12.30
C TRP A 161 -2.94 11.50 10.99
N VAL A 162 -1.67 11.08 11.03
CA VAL A 162 -0.85 10.91 9.82
C VAL A 162 -1.50 9.89 8.88
N PHE A 163 -1.98 8.77 9.43
CA PHE A 163 -2.70 7.76 8.67
C PHE A 163 -3.95 8.36 8.01
N PHE A 164 -4.84 8.98 8.78
CA PHE A 164 -6.07 9.58 8.28
C PHE A 164 -5.81 10.59 7.14
N VAL A 165 -4.91 11.55 7.35
CA VAL A 165 -4.59 12.59 6.35
C VAL A 165 -4.00 11.96 5.09
N SER A 166 -3.10 10.98 5.24
CA SER A 166 -2.51 10.28 4.10
C SER A 166 -3.56 9.53 3.28
N GLN A 167 -4.47 8.80 3.92
CA GLN A 167 -5.51 8.03 3.22
C GLN A 167 -6.57 8.92 2.60
N LEU A 168 -6.89 10.05 3.23
CA LEU A 168 -7.79 11.05 2.67
C LEU A 168 -7.22 11.64 1.39
N PHE A 169 -5.95 12.07 1.43
CA PHE A 169 -5.28 12.62 0.25
C PHE A 169 -5.20 11.57 -0.87
N TRP A 170 -4.66 10.38 -0.58
CA TRP A 170 -4.47 9.35 -1.61
C TRP A 170 -5.77 8.72 -2.11
N GLY A 171 -6.76 8.55 -1.23
CA GLY A 171 -8.08 8.02 -1.58
C GLY A 171 -8.83 8.96 -2.54
N LEU A 172 -8.89 10.26 -2.21
CA LEU A 172 -9.54 11.25 -3.06
C LEU A 172 -8.76 11.50 -4.35
N TYR A 173 -7.44 11.70 -4.25
CA TYR A 173 -6.59 11.97 -5.41
C TYR A 173 -6.68 10.84 -6.45
N ARG A 174 -6.58 9.57 -6.02
CA ARG A 174 -6.69 8.45 -6.96
C ARG A 174 -8.09 8.28 -7.52
N SER A 175 -9.14 8.52 -6.72
CA SER A 175 -10.52 8.47 -7.22
C SER A 175 -10.72 9.46 -8.36
N TRP A 176 -10.23 10.68 -8.17
CA TRP A 176 -10.33 11.74 -9.17
C TRP A 176 -9.45 11.48 -10.40
N GLU A 177 -8.18 11.13 -10.19
CA GLU A 177 -7.24 10.85 -11.27
C GLU A 177 -7.75 9.72 -12.17
N GLN A 178 -8.30 8.67 -11.57
CA GLN A 178 -8.76 7.50 -12.30
C GLN A 178 -10.07 7.78 -13.05
N GLY A 179 -10.99 8.55 -12.46
CA GLY A 179 -12.20 9.02 -13.16
C GLY A 179 -11.86 9.87 -14.38
N ARG A 180 -10.95 10.84 -14.23
CA ARG A 180 -10.51 11.71 -15.34
C ARG A 180 -9.84 10.93 -16.47
N LYS A 181 -9.05 9.89 -16.15
CA LYS A 181 -8.40 9.03 -17.16
C LYS A 181 -9.39 8.20 -17.96
N ILE A 182 -10.50 7.76 -17.35
CA ILE A 182 -11.55 7.02 -18.05
C ILE A 182 -12.26 7.94 -19.04
N ASP A 183 -12.58 9.16 -18.62
CA ASP A 183 -13.30 10.15 -19.43
C ASP A 183 -12.48 10.61 -20.66
N LEU A 184 -11.19 10.91 -20.45
CA LEU A 184 -10.28 11.31 -21.53
C LEU A 184 -10.06 10.19 -22.57
N ASN A 185 -9.98 8.93 -22.13
CA ASN A 185 -9.83 7.80 -23.05
C ASN A 185 -11.10 7.55 -23.87
N HIS A 186 -12.29 7.77 -23.30
CA HIS A 186 -13.56 7.64 -24.02
C HIS A 186 -13.63 8.66 -25.17
N HIS A 187 -13.27 9.92 -24.92
CA HIS A 187 -13.20 10.96 -25.95
C HIS A 187 -12.20 10.65 -27.08
N SER A 188 -11.05 10.04 -26.77
CA SER A 188 -10.07 9.67 -27.82
C SER A 188 -10.51 8.54 -28.74
N THR A 189 -11.51 7.74 -28.32
CA THR A 189 -12.03 6.59 -29.09
C THR A 189 -13.18 7.00 -30.00
N ILE A 190 -13.90 8.10 -29.70
CA ILE A 190 -15.02 8.61 -30.48
C ILE A 190 -14.55 9.53 -31.64
N VAL A 191 -13.36 10.10 -31.53
CA VAL A 191 -12.79 11.04 -32.53
C VAL A 191 -11.92 10.33 -33.60
N LYS A 192 -11.77 9.01 -33.52
CA LYS A 192 -11.15 8.18 -34.57
C LYS A 192 -12.21 7.48 -35.39
#